data_AF-A0B860-F1
#
_entry.id   AF-A0B860-F1
#
_cell.length_a   1.000
_cell.length_b   1.000
_cell.length_c   1.000
_cell.angle_alpha   90.00
_cell.angle_beta   90.00
_cell.angle_gamma   90.00
#
_symmetry.space_group_name_H-M   'P 1'
#
loop_
_entity.id
_entity.type
_entity.pdbx_description
1 polymer ?
#
loop_
_entity_poly.entity_id
_entity_poly.type
_entity_poly.pdbx_seq_one_letter_code
_entity_poly.pdbx_strand_id
1 'polypeptide(L)'
;MEGYVYVVSHCLLNPLVRVRGLRQPELCHRGPFIQLPCPEVIYMGLDRWAVTRNQLDVPEYRRFCRELMLSSLDAMEMLSRRYRIAIVGVAGSPSCGVFTTTTGYQGGRVRESEHEEIRGMGIFMEELRRAMSERGIDVEWHEARSRED
;
A
#
# COMPACT_ATOMS: atom_id res chain seq x y z
N MET A 1 13.32 0.28 31.93
CA MET A 1 12.81 0.74 30.62
C MET A 1 12.54 2.23 30.74
N GLU A 2 13.10 3.03 29.84
CA GLU A 2 13.20 4.50 29.94
C GLU A 2 11.95 5.26 29.44
N GLY A 3 10.97 4.58 28.85
CA GLY A 3 9.75 5.20 28.32
C GLY A 3 9.13 4.39 27.17
N TYR A 4 8.27 5.02 26.39
CA TYR A 4 7.65 4.44 25.20
C TYR A 4 8.18 5.08 23.92
N VAL A 5 8.33 4.27 22.87
CA VAL A 5 8.44 4.68 21.47
C VAL A 5 7.19 4.21 20.75
N TYR A 6 6.50 5.13 20.07
CA TYR A 6 5.27 4.84 19.35
C TYR A 6 5.56 4.56 17.88
N VAL A 7 5.28 3.35 17.43
CA VAL A 7 5.38 2.96 16.02
C VAL A 7 4.01 3.15 15.39
N VAL A 8 3.88 4.10 14.48
CA VAL A 8 2.59 4.59 14.00
C VAL A 8 2.42 4.33 12.52
N SER A 9 1.19 4.02 12.11
CA SER A 9 0.85 3.94 10.69
C SER A 9 1.05 5.29 10.01
N HIS A 10 1.59 5.28 8.79
CA HIS A 10 2.00 6.48 8.04
C HIS A 10 0.98 7.61 8.09
N CYS A 11 -0.29 7.30 7.81
CA CYS A 11 -1.33 8.31 7.65
C CYS A 11 -1.70 9.02 8.95
N LEU A 12 -1.34 8.50 10.12
CA LEU A 12 -1.55 9.19 11.41
C LEU A 12 -0.69 10.45 11.55
N LEU A 13 0.49 10.48 10.92
CA LEU A 13 1.38 11.63 10.92
C LEU A 13 1.39 12.40 9.59
N ASN A 14 1.07 11.73 8.47
CA ASN A 14 0.96 12.38 7.17
C ASN A 14 -0.38 12.00 6.49
N PRO A 15 -1.45 12.81 6.66
CA PRO A 15 -2.76 12.50 6.11
C PRO A 15 -2.82 12.43 4.58
N LEU A 16 -1.81 12.98 3.87
CA LEU A 16 -1.78 13.01 2.40
C LEU A 16 -1.65 11.62 1.77
N VAL A 17 -1.20 10.61 2.54
CA VAL A 17 -1.11 9.21 2.06
C VAL A 17 -2.42 8.43 2.28
N ARG A 18 -3.43 9.03 2.91
CA ARG A 18 -4.74 8.40 3.09
C ARG A 18 -5.52 8.48 1.79
N VAL A 19 -6.32 7.45 1.50
CA VAL A 19 -7.27 7.51 0.39
C VAL A 19 -8.16 8.75 0.49
N ARG A 20 -8.37 9.42 -0.64
CA ARG A 20 -9.11 10.68 -0.72
C ARG A 20 -10.55 10.50 -0.20
N GLY A 21 -11.06 11.52 0.50
CA GLY A 21 -12.42 11.55 1.01
C GLY A 21 -12.66 10.84 2.34
N LEU A 22 -11.68 10.11 2.90
CA LEU A 22 -11.82 9.53 4.23
C LEU A 22 -11.44 10.51 5.34
N ARG A 23 -12.23 10.51 6.43
CA ARG A 23 -11.89 11.25 7.66
C ARG A 23 -10.55 10.80 8.22
N GLN A 24 -9.74 11.76 8.65
CA GLN A 24 -8.46 11.54 9.31
C GLN A 24 -8.66 11.07 10.76
N PRO A 25 -8.04 9.95 11.18
CA PRO A 25 -8.01 9.54 12.58
C PRO A 25 -7.12 10.44 13.44
N GLU A 26 -7.46 10.60 14.71
CA GLU A 26 -6.66 11.36 15.69
C GLU A 26 -5.52 10.49 16.26
N LEU A 27 -4.33 11.07 16.38
CA LEU A 27 -3.20 10.48 17.11
C LEU A 27 -3.12 11.13 18.50
N CYS A 28 -3.65 10.46 19.51
CA CYS A 28 -3.68 11.00 20.88
C CYS A 28 -2.37 10.81 21.66
N HIS A 29 -1.46 9.97 21.16
CA HIS A 29 -0.17 9.71 21.79
C HIS A 29 0.78 10.87 21.53
N ARG A 30 1.67 11.15 22.49
CA ARG A 30 2.73 12.16 22.39
C ARG A 30 4.05 11.51 22.80
N GLY A 31 5.12 11.82 22.08
CA GLY A 31 6.44 11.27 22.38
C GLY A 31 7.26 10.99 21.11
N PRO A 32 8.33 10.18 21.23
CA PRO A 32 9.11 9.76 20.08
C PRO A 32 8.31 8.78 19.20
N PHE A 33 8.38 8.98 17.89
CA PHE A 33 7.66 8.19 16.89
C PHE A 33 8.60 7.48 15.93
N ILE A 34 8.23 6.26 15.55
CA ILE A 34 8.68 5.62 14.31
C ILE A 34 7.48 5.61 13.36
N GLN A 35 7.59 6.29 12.23
CA GLN A 35 6.55 6.26 11.21
C GLN A 35 6.77 5.07 10.29
N LEU A 36 5.84 4.11 10.28
CA LEU A 36 5.86 3.02 9.31
C LEU A 36 5.51 3.55 7.91
N PRO A 37 6.07 2.98 6.84
CA PRO A 37 5.65 3.27 5.48
C PRO A 37 4.19 2.84 5.24
N CYS A 38 3.49 3.53 4.33
CA CYS A 38 2.14 3.14 3.93
C CYS A 38 2.19 2.06 2.83
N PRO A 39 1.81 0.80 3.11
CA PRO A 39 1.89 -0.25 2.10
C PRO A 39 0.93 0.02 0.93
N GLU A 40 -0.25 0.58 1.20
CA GLU A 40 -1.27 0.86 0.17
C GLU A 40 -0.81 1.95 -0.82
N VAL A 41 -0.13 3.00 -0.36
CA VAL A 41 0.38 4.05 -1.26
C VAL A 41 1.55 3.56 -2.08
N ILE A 42 2.47 2.82 -1.46
CA ILE A 42 3.65 2.32 -2.17
C ILE A 42 3.25 1.23 -3.18
N TYR A 43 2.24 0.41 -2.87
CA TYR A 43 1.78 -0.66 -3.75
C TYR A 43 0.79 -0.19 -4.82
N MET A 44 -0.12 0.74 -4.50
CA MET A 44 -1.24 1.13 -5.38
C MET A 44 -1.22 2.60 -5.82
N GLY A 45 -0.34 3.43 -5.28
CA GLY A 45 -0.31 4.88 -5.54
C GLY A 45 -1.35 5.70 -4.77
N LEU A 46 -1.37 7.01 -5.04
CA LEU A 46 -2.24 7.98 -4.37
C LEU A 46 -3.65 8.07 -4.97
N ASP A 47 -3.79 7.78 -6.27
CA ASP A 47 -5.07 7.83 -7.00
C ASP A 47 -5.87 6.52 -6.89
N ARG A 48 -5.53 5.68 -5.91
CA ARG A 48 -6.20 4.41 -5.64
C ARG A 48 -7.60 4.59 -5.06
N TRP A 49 -8.45 3.60 -5.30
CA TRP A 49 -9.72 3.44 -4.60
C TRP A 49 -9.53 2.84 -3.19
N ALA A 50 -10.58 2.92 -2.37
CA ALA A 50 -10.62 2.17 -1.12
C ALA A 50 -10.73 0.67 -1.42
N VAL A 51 -9.94 -0.14 -0.70
CA VAL A 51 -9.90 -1.60 -0.82
C VAL A 51 -10.18 -2.28 0.51
N THR A 52 -10.55 -3.56 0.46
CA THR A 52 -10.77 -4.41 1.64
C THR A 52 -9.62 -5.39 1.86
N ARG A 53 -9.53 -5.97 3.06
CA ARG A 53 -8.50 -6.97 3.39
C ARG A 53 -8.51 -8.13 2.40
N ASN A 54 -9.68 -8.66 2.03
CA ASN A 54 -9.78 -9.80 1.12
C ASN A 54 -9.28 -9.51 -0.31
N GLN A 55 -9.23 -8.23 -0.73
CA GLN A 55 -8.65 -7.85 -2.02
C GLN A 55 -7.11 -7.76 -1.95
N LEU A 56 -6.55 -7.43 -0.78
CA LEU A 56 -5.12 -7.33 -0.55
C LEU A 56 -4.49 -8.62 0.00
N ASP A 57 -5.29 -9.57 0.48
CA ASP A 57 -4.84 -10.84 1.04
C ASP A 57 -4.40 -11.82 -0.06
N VAL A 58 -3.34 -11.45 -0.77
CA VAL A 58 -2.72 -12.20 -1.85
C VAL A 58 -1.23 -12.43 -1.56
N PRO A 59 -0.61 -13.52 -2.07
CA PRO A 59 0.77 -13.87 -1.73
C PRO A 59 1.79 -12.76 -2.02
N GLU A 60 1.64 -12.04 -3.13
CA GLU A 60 2.55 -10.97 -3.53
C GLU A 60 2.49 -9.77 -2.58
N TYR A 61 1.30 -9.27 -2.27
CA TYR A 61 1.14 -8.16 -1.32
C TYR A 61 1.69 -8.50 0.08
N ARG A 62 1.56 -9.76 0.52
CA ARG A 62 2.15 -10.23 1.77
C ARG A 62 3.68 -10.24 1.73
N ARG A 63 4.30 -10.63 0.61
CA ARG A 63 5.76 -10.54 0.41
C ARG A 63 6.20 -9.08 0.48
N PHE A 64 5.56 -8.24 -0.33
CA PHE A 64 5.78 -6.81 -0.36
C PHE A 64 5.73 -6.17 1.04
N CYS A 65 4.70 -6.47 1.84
CA CYS A 65 4.59 -5.93 3.21
C CYS A 65 5.76 -6.36 4.11
N ARG A 66 6.19 -7.64 4.03
CA ARG A 66 7.32 -8.15 4.84
C ARG A 66 8.62 -7.44 4.49
N GLU A 67 8.89 -7.23 3.21
CA GLU A 67 10.08 -6.53 2.74
C GLU A 67 10.04 -5.04 3.13
N LEU A 68 8.87 -4.42 2.99
CA LEU A 68 8.67 -3.01 3.26
C LEU A 68 8.98 -2.61 4.72
N MET A 69 8.73 -3.50 5.68
CA MET A 69 8.89 -3.20 7.11
C MET A 69 10.28 -3.52 7.67
N LEU A 70 11.19 -4.14 6.90
CA LEU A 70 12.47 -4.66 7.42
C LEU A 70 13.30 -3.59 8.15
N SER A 71 13.53 -2.44 7.52
CA SER A 71 14.32 -1.37 8.15
C SER A 71 13.67 -0.79 9.42
N SER A 72 12.33 -0.77 9.47
CA SER A 72 11.60 -0.35 10.66
C SER A 72 11.78 -1.35 11.80
N LEU A 73 11.76 -2.66 11.49
CA LEU A 73 11.96 -3.73 12.46
C LEU A 73 13.36 -3.69 13.07
N ASP A 74 14.40 -3.45 12.26
CA ASP A 74 15.79 -3.33 12.76
C ASP A 74 15.91 -2.18 13.78
N ALA A 75 15.31 -1.02 13.47
CA ALA A 75 15.29 0.11 14.40
C ALA A 75 14.49 -0.20 15.68
N MET A 76 13.32 -0.85 15.54
CA MET A 76 12.50 -1.28 16.67
C MET A 76 13.24 -2.26 17.57
N GLU A 77 14.00 -3.20 17.00
CA GLU A 77 14.81 -4.16 17.76
C GLU A 77 15.83 -3.42 18.64
N MET A 78 16.61 -2.50 18.06
CA MET A 78 17.61 -1.73 18.80
C MET A 78 16.98 -0.89 19.92
N LEU A 79 15.85 -0.24 19.63
CA LEU A 79 15.14 0.61 20.60
C LEU A 79 14.46 -0.20 21.72
N SER A 80 13.98 -1.41 21.41
CA SER A 80 13.34 -2.30 22.39
C SER A 80 14.24 -2.69 23.57
N ARG A 81 15.57 -2.59 23.39
CA ARG A 81 16.56 -2.84 24.44
C ARG A 81 16.49 -1.83 25.59
N ARG A 82 15.91 -0.64 25.36
CA ARG A 82 15.85 0.47 26.34
C ARG A 82 14.43 1.00 26.55
N TYR A 83 13.60 0.95 25.53
CA TYR A 83 12.25 1.51 25.50
C TYR A 83 11.19 0.46 25.25
N ARG A 84 9.96 0.75 25.69
CA ARG A 84 8.78 -0.04 25.33
C ARG A 84 8.29 0.38 23.95
N ILE A 85 8.03 -0.58 23.09
CA ILE A 85 7.45 -0.32 21.77
C ILE A 85 5.92 -0.38 21.86
N ALA A 86 5.23 0.64 21.36
CA ALA A 86 3.77 0.69 21.27
C ALA A 86 3.34 0.90 19.81
N ILE A 87 2.58 -0.04 19.25
CA ILE A 87 2.08 0.04 17.88
C ILE A 87 0.75 0.80 17.85
N VAL A 88 0.63 1.81 16.98
CA VAL A 88 -0.60 2.56 16.74
C VAL A 88 -1.01 2.39 15.27
N GLY A 89 -1.98 1.51 15.04
CA GLY A 89 -2.59 1.33 13.74
C GLY A 89 -3.84 2.18 13.50
N VAL A 90 -4.52 1.90 12.40
CA VAL A 90 -5.74 2.62 12.00
C VAL A 90 -6.91 1.64 11.97
N ALA A 91 -7.89 1.84 12.85
CA ALA A 91 -9.10 1.03 12.90
C ALA A 91 -9.78 0.95 11.51
N GLY A 92 -10.18 -0.25 11.11
CA GLY A 92 -10.83 -0.50 9.82
C GLY A 92 -9.92 -0.36 8.60
N SER A 93 -8.61 -0.16 8.76
CA SER A 93 -7.68 -0.23 7.63
C SER A 93 -7.52 -1.69 7.17
N PRO A 94 -7.46 -1.96 5.85
CA PRO A 94 -7.21 -3.31 5.34
C PRO A 94 -5.76 -3.76 5.59
N SER A 95 -4.81 -2.83 5.74
CA SER A 95 -3.39 -3.13 5.98
C SER A 95 -2.89 -2.76 7.37
N CYS A 96 -3.37 -1.66 7.94
CA CYS A 96 -2.87 -1.07 9.19
C CYS A 96 -3.83 -1.25 10.38
N GLY A 97 -4.89 -2.05 10.23
CA GLY A 97 -5.82 -2.36 11.33
C GLY A 97 -5.19 -3.27 12.37
N VAL A 98 -5.24 -2.89 13.65
CA VAL A 98 -4.71 -3.71 14.77
C VAL A 98 -5.76 -4.67 15.30
N PHE A 99 -6.96 -4.14 15.59
CA PHE A 99 -8.07 -4.91 16.17
C PHE A 99 -9.26 -5.06 15.21
N THR A 100 -9.36 -4.18 14.22
CA THR A 100 -10.46 -4.16 13.25
C THR A 100 -9.91 -3.94 11.85
N THR A 101 -10.54 -4.59 10.87
CA THR A 101 -10.20 -4.50 9.46
C THR A 101 -11.49 -4.57 8.63
N THR A 102 -11.39 -4.51 7.30
CA THR A 102 -12.51 -4.54 6.37
C THR A 102 -12.54 -5.85 5.59
N THR A 103 -13.73 -6.36 5.30
CA THR A 103 -13.95 -7.53 4.44
C THR A 103 -15.19 -7.30 3.59
N GLY A 104 -15.36 -8.09 2.54
CA GLY A 104 -16.41 -7.92 1.54
C GLY A 104 -15.87 -7.21 0.30
N TYR A 105 -16.76 -6.56 -0.46
CA TYR A 105 -16.48 -6.08 -1.81
C TYR A 105 -16.10 -7.23 -2.77
N GLN A 106 -17.09 -7.73 -3.51
CA GLN A 106 -16.96 -8.93 -4.35
C GLN A 106 -16.18 -8.71 -5.66
N GLY A 107 -15.60 -7.51 -5.87
CA GLY A 107 -14.98 -7.13 -7.14
C GLY A 107 -16.01 -6.68 -8.17
N GLY A 108 -15.61 -6.66 -9.44
CA GLY A 108 -16.38 -6.08 -10.54
C GLY A 108 -16.06 -4.61 -10.79
N ARG A 109 -16.75 -4.01 -11.76
CA ARG A 109 -16.62 -2.58 -12.01
C ARG A 109 -17.08 -1.85 -10.76
N VAL A 110 -16.20 -1.03 -10.16
CA VAL A 110 -16.66 0.13 -9.40
C VAL A 110 -17.72 0.81 -10.27
N ARG A 111 -18.82 1.34 -9.71
CA ARG A 111 -19.81 2.13 -10.47
C ARG A 111 -19.09 2.93 -11.57
N GLU A 112 -19.62 2.92 -12.80
CA GLU A 112 -18.96 3.55 -13.94
C GLU A 112 -18.25 4.84 -13.52
N SER A 113 -16.92 4.79 -13.61
CA SER A 113 -16.06 5.94 -13.38
C SER A 113 -15.62 6.41 -14.75
N GLU A 114 -15.78 7.69 -15.01
CA GLU A 114 -15.28 8.32 -16.21
C GLU A 114 -13.76 8.08 -16.29
N HIS A 115 -13.31 7.65 -17.47
CA HIS A 115 -11.92 7.51 -17.85
C HIS A 115 -11.84 7.65 -19.37
N GLU A 116 -10.69 8.03 -19.86
CA GLU A 116 -10.41 8.14 -21.29
C GLU A 116 -9.40 7.07 -21.71
N GLU A 117 -9.62 6.47 -22.87
CA GLU A 117 -8.62 5.63 -23.50
C GLU A 117 -7.62 6.54 -24.23
N ILE A 118 -6.36 6.49 -23.79
CA ILE A 118 -5.26 7.21 -24.42
C ILE A 118 -4.31 6.24 -25.10
N ARG A 119 -3.59 6.71 -26.13
CA ARG A 119 -2.54 5.92 -26.77
C ARG A 119 -1.34 5.77 -25.84
N GLY A 120 -0.97 4.54 -25.47
CA GLY A 120 0.18 4.23 -24.62
C GLY A 120 0.32 2.74 -24.33
N MET A 121 1.44 2.33 -23.72
CA MET A 121 1.61 0.97 -23.20
C MET A 121 1.14 0.92 -21.74
N GLY A 122 0.60 -0.22 -21.31
CA GLY A 122 0.41 -0.47 -19.88
C GLY A 122 1.75 -0.62 -19.17
N ILE A 123 1.85 -0.20 -17.91
CA ILE A 123 3.10 -0.16 -17.11
C ILE A 123 3.84 -1.51 -17.13
N PHE A 124 3.13 -2.64 -16.99
CA PHE A 124 3.78 -3.96 -17.04
C PHE A 124 4.40 -4.26 -18.42
N MET A 125 3.75 -3.84 -19.52
CA MET A 125 4.30 -4.00 -20.87
C MET A 125 5.47 -3.05 -21.12
N GLU A 126 5.47 -1.86 -20.52
CA GLU A 126 6.63 -0.95 -20.57
C GLU A 126 7.86 -1.57 -19.90
N GLU A 127 7.70 -2.10 -18.69
CA GLU A 127 8.78 -2.78 -17.97
C GLU A 127 9.23 -4.06 -18.69
N LEU A 128 8.31 -4.82 -19.29
CA LEU A 128 8.65 -5.97 -20.12
C LEU A 128 9.48 -5.56 -21.33
N ARG A 129 9.04 -4.53 -22.07
CA ARG A 129 9.77 -4.01 -23.23
C ARG A 129 11.17 -3.57 -22.85
N ARG A 130 11.32 -2.86 -21.73
CA ARG A 130 12.61 -2.45 -21.20
C ARG A 130 13.49 -3.67 -20.88
N ALA A 131 12.97 -4.64 -20.15
CA ALA A 131 13.70 -5.85 -19.79
C ALA A 131 14.13 -6.69 -21.01
N MET A 132 13.30 -6.77 -22.05
CA MET A 132 13.63 -7.45 -23.32
C MET A 132 14.71 -6.70 -24.10
N SER A 133 14.59 -5.37 -24.19
CA SER A 133 15.60 -4.52 -24.84
C SER A 133 16.96 -4.60 -24.16
N GLU A 134 17.00 -4.60 -22.83
CA GLU A 134 18.24 -4.76 -22.03
C GLU A 134 18.93 -6.11 -22.27
N ARG A 135 18.19 -7.10 -22.78
CA ARG A 135 18.67 -8.45 -23.11
C ARG A 135 18.89 -8.68 -24.61
N GLY A 136 18.64 -7.67 -25.44
CA GLY A 136 18.76 -7.78 -26.91
C GLY A 136 17.76 -8.74 -27.54
N ILE A 137 16.58 -8.92 -26.93
CA ILE A 137 15.53 -9.80 -27.45
C ILE A 137 14.60 -8.98 -28.36
N ASP A 138 14.51 -9.38 -29.63
CA ASP A 138 13.59 -8.78 -30.61
C ASP A 138 12.20 -9.43 -30.51
N VAL A 139 11.15 -8.60 -30.51
CA VAL A 139 9.76 -9.02 -30.25
C VAL A 139 8.76 -8.18 -31.04
N GLU A 140 7.76 -8.86 -31.62
CA GLU A 140 6.58 -8.23 -32.21
C GLU A 140 5.48 -8.04 -31.14
N TRP A 141 4.79 -6.90 -31.17
CA TRP A 141 3.76 -6.55 -30.18
C TRP A 141 2.39 -6.48 -30.84
N HIS A 142 1.42 -7.21 -30.26
CA HIS A 142 0.03 -7.23 -30.73
C HIS A 142 -0.93 -6.97 -29.57
N GLU A 143 -2.05 -6.29 -29.85
CA GLU A 143 -3.11 -6.00 -28.88
C GLU A 143 -4.41 -6.68 -29.31
N ALA A 144 -5.04 -7.41 -28.39
CA ALA A 144 -6.33 -8.03 -28.62
C ALA A 144 -7.46 -7.05 -28.27
N ARG A 145 -8.48 -6.95 -29.12
CA ARG A 145 -9.68 -6.16 -28.87
C ARG A 145 -10.89 -7.07 -28.70
N SER A 146 -11.78 -6.71 -27.78
CA SER A 146 -13.12 -7.33 -27.72
C SER A 146 -13.87 -7.04 -29.02
N ARG A 147 -14.67 -7.99 -29.49
CA ARG A 147 -15.67 -7.70 -30.51
C ARG A 147 -16.70 -6.76 -29.89
N GLU A 148 -16.95 -5.63 -30.54
CA GLU A 148 -18.14 -4.82 -30.26
C GLU A 148 -19.35 -5.65 -30.70
N ASP A 149 -20.37 -5.76 -29.85
CA ASP A 149 -21.68 -6.27 -30.22
C ASP A 149 -22.46 -5.22 -31.04
#